data_AF-A0A8J1Y6G4-F1
#
_entry.id   AF-A0A8J1Y6G4-F1
#
_cell.length_a   1.000
_cell.length_b   1.000
_cell.length_c   1.000
_cell.angle_alpha   90.00
_cell.angle_beta   90.00
_cell.angle_gamma   90.00
#
_symmetry.space_group_name_H-M   'P 1'
#
loop_
_entity.id
_entity.type
_entity.pdbx_description
1 polymer ?
#
loop_
_entity_poly.entity_id
_entity_poly.type
_entity_poly.pdbx_seq_one_letter_code
_entity_poly.pdbx_strand_id
1 'polypeptide(L)'
;MELTDITKIDPEVPKQCYFEHGWYKSWREEFTARSDDVIVAAYPKAGHTWLNEVVPMILNNTTTSRNMSKMFRFIEQKSMEELEAMPSQRFLLTHFPYHHMSQDVFDKGSKIVYLYRNPKDTAVSLYHHMKDMKAYYGFEGDWNDFFPFVLSGLHQEGKWIENVISWWKNGKNNP
;
A
#
# COMPACT_ATOMS: atom_id res chain seq x y z
N MET A 1 7.97 -17.08 14.81
CA MET A 1 8.73 -16.72 13.59
C MET A 1 9.68 -15.64 14.04
N GLU A 2 10.94 -15.98 14.31
CA GLU A 2 11.93 -15.01 14.75
C GLU A 2 12.15 -14.00 13.62
N LEU A 3 12.05 -12.71 13.95
CA LEU A 3 12.34 -11.62 13.04
C LEU A 3 13.83 -11.70 12.71
N THR A 4 14.16 -12.08 11.47
CA THR A 4 15.54 -12.01 10.97
C THR A 4 16.05 -10.60 11.15
N ASP A 5 17.19 -10.44 11.83
CA ASP A 5 17.87 -9.16 12.01
C ASP A 5 18.33 -8.65 10.63
N ILE A 6 17.50 -7.79 10.04
CA ILE A 6 17.63 -7.29 8.67
C ILE A 6 18.82 -6.34 8.49
N THR A 7 19.49 -5.93 9.58
CA THR A 7 20.70 -5.10 9.54
C THR A 7 21.89 -5.78 8.86
N LYS A 8 21.78 -7.08 8.56
CA LYS A 8 22.81 -7.89 7.88
C LYS A 8 22.66 -7.95 6.34
N ILE A 9 21.68 -7.25 5.77
CA ILE A 9 21.47 -7.20 4.32
C ILE A 9 22.22 -5.98 3.77
N ASP A 10 23.34 -6.27 3.11
CA ASP A 10 24.17 -5.43 2.23
C ASP A 10 24.15 -3.88 2.46
N PRO A 11 25.26 -3.29 2.93
CA PRO A 11 25.37 -1.84 3.16
C PRO A 11 25.24 -0.96 1.90
N GLU A 12 25.21 -1.54 0.69
CA GLU A 12 25.01 -0.80 -0.56
C GLU A 12 23.53 -0.56 -0.93
N VAL A 13 22.57 -1.17 -0.22
CA VAL A 13 21.13 -0.91 -0.47
C VAL A 13 20.74 0.44 0.16
N PRO A 14 20.24 1.42 -0.61
CA PRO A 14 19.84 2.72 -0.07
C PRO A 14 18.84 2.56 1.08
N LYS A 15 19.16 3.13 2.25
CA LYS A 15 18.37 3.10 3.50
C LYS A 15 16.92 3.59 3.37
N GLN A 16 16.52 4.13 2.22
CA GLN A 16 15.14 4.52 1.89
C GLN A 16 14.20 3.33 1.64
N CYS A 17 14.69 2.09 1.58
CA CYS A 17 13.91 0.93 1.13
C CYS A 17 13.17 0.13 2.21
N TYR A 18 13.24 0.49 3.49
CA TYR A 18 12.63 -0.34 4.53
C TYR A 18 11.40 0.33 5.15
N PHE A 19 10.30 -0.43 5.18
CA PHE A 19 9.03 -0.20 5.89
C PHE A 19 9.16 0.02 7.42
N GLU A 20 10.35 0.36 7.91
CA GLU A 20 10.68 0.58 9.31
C GLU A 20 11.09 2.04 9.58
N HIS A 21 10.56 2.98 8.79
CA HIS A 21 10.63 4.39 9.12
C HIS A 21 9.58 4.71 10.19
N GLY A 22 9.89 5.63 11.11
CA GLY A 22 9.02 6.02 12.23
C GLY A 22 7.57 6.32 11.86
N TRP A 23 7.32 6.69 10.60
CA TRP A 23 5.98 6.84 10.02
C TRP A 23 5.09 5.59 10.18
N TYR A 24 5.60 4.36 9.97
CA TYR A 24 4.81 3.13 10.13
C TYR A 24 4.41 2.87 11.56
N LYS A 25 5.29 3.25 12.49
CA LYS A 25 5.03 3.17 13.92
C LYS A 25 3.93 4.17 14.29
N SER A 26 4.07 5.42 13.87
CA SER A 26 3.03 6.44 14.06
C SER A 26 1.70 6.04 13.42
N TRP A 27 1.70 5.46 12.22
CA TRP A 27 0.47 4.93 11.63
C TRP A 27 -0.16 3.82 12.49
N ARG A 28 0.61 2.83 12.91
CA ARG A 28 0.06 1.71 13.70
C ARG A 28 -0.39 2.12 15.10
N GLU A 29 0.27 3.10 15.71
CA GLU A 29 0.06 3.47 17.11
C GLU A 29 -0.84 4.71 17.28
N GLU A 30 -0.85 5.64 16.33
CA GLU A 30 -1.50 6.95 16.45
C GLU A 30 -2.69 7.14 15.51
N PHE A 31 -2.81 6.36 14.43
CA PHE A 31 -3.95 6.50 13.52
C PHE A 31 -5.26 6.14 14.22
N THR A 32 -6.19 7.09 14.21
CA THR A 32 -7.55 6.89 14.71
C THR A 32 -8.49 6.62 13.54
N ALA A 33 -8.99 5.39 13.47
CA ALA A 33 -9.96 4.97 12.49
C ALA A 33 -11.37 5.47 12.85
N ARG A 34 -12.21 5.60 11.82
CA ARG A 34 -13.63 5.90 11.96
C ARG A 34 -14.43 4.72 11.45
N SER A 35 -15.58 4.47 12.08
CA SER A 35 -16.44 3.35 11.71
C SER A 35 -17.00 3.46 10.29
N ASP A 36 -17.01 4.66 9.72
CA ASP A 36 -17.42 4.91 8.35
C ASP A 36 -16.27 4.92 7.33
N ASP A 37 -15.01 4.81 7.75
CA ASP A 37 -13.88 4.78 6.81
C ASP A 37 -14.00 3.64 5.79
N VAL A 38 -13.58 3.94 4.56
CA VAL A 38 -13.43 2.96 3.48
C VAL A 38 -11.99 2.97 3.01
N ILE A 39 -11.30 1.85 3.20
CA ILE A 39 -9.88 1.69 2.89
C ILE A 39 -9.73 0.71 1.73
N VAL A 40 -9.00 1.10 0.70
CA VAL A 40 -8.56 0.21 -0.37
C VAL A 40 -7.09 -0.12 -0.18
N ALA A 41 -6.83 -1.39 0.10
CA ALA A 41 -5.49 -1.94 0.21
C ALA A 41 -5.15 -2.74 -1.05
N ALA A 42 -3.93 -2.61 -1.58
CA ALA A 42 -3.46 -3.46 -2.67
C ALA A 42 -1.94 -3.48 -2.74
N TYR A 43 -1.34 -4.53 -3.28
CA TYR A 43 0.07 -4.42 -3.67
C TYR A 43 0.23 -3.37 -4.79
N PRO A 44 1.35 -2.63 -4.88
CA PRO A 44 1.57 -1.68 -5.96
C PRO A 44 1.30 -2.30 -7.32
N LYS A 45 0.67 -1.50 -8.18
CA LYS A 45 0.29 -1.89 -9.56
C LYS A 45 -0.78 -2.99 -9.66
N ALA A 46 -1.41 -3.37 -8.55
CA ALA A 46 -2.54 -4.29 -8.55
C ALA A 46 -3.88 -3.64 -8.95
N GLY A 47 -3.99 -2.30 -8.94
CA GLY A 47 -5.17 -1.60 -9.48
C GLY A 47 -5.72 -0.42 -8.68
N HIS A 48 -4.95 0.21 -7.78
CA HIS A 48 -5.41 1.40 -7.04
C HIS A 48 -5.99 2.49 -7.91
N THR A 49 -5.40 2.80 -9.07
CA THR A 49 -5.93 3.84 -9.96
C THR A 49 -7.37 3.54 -10.37
N TRP A 50 -7.70 2.27 -10.64
CA TRP A 50 -9.05 1.88 -11.02
C TRP A 50 -10.02 2.00 -9.83
N LEU A 51 -9.64 1.48 -8.66
CA LEU A 51 -10.47 1.58 -7.45
C LEU A 51 -10.59 3.01 -6.91
N ASN A 52 -9.60 3.87 -7.15
CA ASN A 52 -9.66 5.30 -6.83
C ASN A 52 -10.81 6.02 -7.56
N GLU A 53 -11.21 5.52 -8.72
CA GLU A 53 -12.36 6.06 -9.47
C GLU A 53 -13.66 5.34 -9.08
N VAL A 54 -13.64 4.01 -9.06
CA VAL A 54 -14.86 3.20 -8.88
C VAL A 54 -15.45 3.33 -7.48
N VAL A 55 -14.63 3.28 -6.43
CA VAL A 55 -15.15 3.30 -5.05
C VAL A 55 -15.85 4.61 -4.72
N PRO A 56 -15.29 5.81 -5.01
CA PRO A 56 -16.01 7.06 -4.79
C PRO A 56 -17.27 7.19 -5.64
N MET A 57 -17.28 6.68 -6.87
CA MET A 57 -18.50 6.65 -7.68
C MET A 57 -19.61 5.90 -6.96
N ILE A 58 -19.30 4.73 -6.40
CA ILE A 58 -20.24 3.93 -5.60
C ILE A 58 -20.67 4.68 -4.34
N LEU A 59 -19.72 5.20 -3.54
CA LEU A 59 -20.02 5.90 -2.28
C LEU A 59 -20.90 7.15 -2.49
N ASN A 60 -20.78 7.80 -3.64
CA ASN A 60 -21.53 9.01 -3.96
C ASN A 60 -22.72 8.74 -4.90
N ASN A 61 -23.05 7.48 -5.18
CA ASN A 61 -24.09 7.05 -6.11
C ASN A 61 -24.09 7.83 -7.43
N THR A 62 -22.92 7.91 -8.07
CA THR A 62 -22.70 8.69 -9.28
C THR A 62 -21.84 7.91 -10.27
N THR A 63 -22.00 8.22 -11.55
CA THR A 63 -21.12 7.71 -12.63
C THR A 63 -20.07 8.73 -13.04
N THR A 64 -20.03 9.89 -12.40
CA THR A 64 -19.11 10.98 -12.74
C THR A 64 -17.78 10.81 -12.01
N SER A 65 -16.68 10.72 -12.77
CA SER A 65 -15.34 10.76 -12.20
C SER A 65 -15.04 12.15 -11.65
N ARG A 66 -14.52 12.21 -10.43
CA ARG A 66 -14.05 13.46 -9.83
C ARG A 66 -12.63 13.83 -10.23
N ASN A 67 -11.94 12.98 -11.01
CA ASN A 67 -10.54 13.11 -11.43
C ASN A 67 -9.63 13.64 -10.30
N MET A 68 -9.72 13.02 -9.11
CA MET A 68 -8.85 13.39 -8.00
C MET A 68 -7.59 12.54 -8.04
N SER A 69 -6.43 13.20 -7.99
CA SER A 69 -5.15 12.49 -7.93
C SER A 69 -5.14 11.50 -6.77
N LYS A 70 -4.84 10.24 -7.08
CA LYS A 70 -4.68 9.16 -6.10
C LYS A 70 -3.70 9.49 -4.98
N MET A 71 -2.71 10.35 -5.25
CA MET A 71 -1.72 10.79 -4.25
C MET A 71 -2.40 11.48 -3.06
N PHE A 72 -3.52 12.16 -3.27
CA PHE A 72 -4.28 12.78 -2.18
C PHE A 72 -4.97 11.78 -1.24
N ARG A 73 -4.95 10.48 -1.55
CA ARG A 73 -5.67 9.44 -0.79
C ARG A 73 -4.76 8.36 -0.26
N PHE A 74 -3.51 8.29 -0.70
CA PHE A 74 -2.53 7.37 -0.11
C PHE A 74 -2.20 7.83 1.31
N ILE A 75 -2.43 6.92 2.24
CA ILE A 75 -2.18 7.12 3.67
C ILE A 75 -0.68 7.38 3.89
N GLU A 76 0.17 6.66 3.15
CA GLU A 76 1.64 6.77 3.12
C GLU A 76 2.15 8.19 2.85
N GLN A 77 1.31 9.02 2.24
CA GLN A 77 1.64 10.37 1.76
C GLN A 77 1.03 11.45 2.64
N LYS A 78 0.53 11.08 3.84
CA LYS A 78 -0.15 11.99 4.76
C LYS A 78 0.44 11.94 6.17
N SER A 79 0.40 13.08 6.85
CA SER A 79 0.57 13.14 8.30
C SER A 79 -0.72 12.69 9.02
N MET A 80 -0.60 12.36 10.32
CA MET A 80 -1.78 12.07 11.14
C MET A 80 -2.72 13.28 11.23
N GLU A 81 -2.17 14.49 11.28
CA GLU A 81 -2.94 15.73 11.32
C GLU A 81 -3.77 15.92 10.06
N GLU A 82 -3.19 15.62 8.88
CA GLU A 82 -3.93 15.67 7.60
C GLU A 82 -5.05 14.62 7.56
N LEU A 83 -4.80 13.40 8.06
CA LEU A 83 -5.80 12.34 8.13
C LEU A 83 -6.95 12.67 9.09
N GLU A 84 -6.66 13.33 10.20
CA GLU A 84 -7.67 13.78 11.16
C GLU A 84 -8.49 14.96 10.62
N ALA A 85 -7.86 15.90 9.92
CA ALA A 85 -8.55 17.04 9.32
C ALA A 85 -9.51 16.66 8.18
N MET A 86 -9.39 15.46 7.60
CA MET A 86 -10.29 15.00 6.55
C MET A 86 -11.74 14.84 7.08
N PRO A 87 -12.76 15.29 6.33
CA PRO A 87 -14.15 15.05 6.72
C PRO A 87 -14.52 13.57 6.57
N SER A 88 -15.41 13.09 7.44
CA SER A 88 -16.12 11.83 7.22
C SER A 88 -17.12 11.97 6.06
N GLN A 89 -17.34 10.97 5.21
CA GLN A 89 -16.72 9.64 5.16
C GLN A 89 -15.34 9.66 4.48
N ARG A 90 -14.28 9.12 5.12
CA ARG A 90 -12.95 9.08 4.49
C ARG A 90 -12.84 7.90 3.53
N PHE A 91 -12.29 8.17 2.34
CA PHE A 91 -11.85 7.14 1.39
C PHE A 91 -10.33 7.19 1.26
N LEU A 92 -9.68 6.10 1.68
CA LEU A 92 -8.24 6.02 1.85
C LEU A 92 -7.66 4.88 1.01
N LEU A 93 -6.43 5.06 0.53
CA LEU A 93 -5.68 4.07 -0.23
C LEU A 93 -4.41 3.68 0.54
N THR A 94 -3.99 2.42 0.44
CA THR A 94 -2.71 1.98 1.00
C THR A 94 -2.10 0.81 0.25
N HIS A 95 -0.78 0.69 0.30
CA HIS A 95 0.01 -0.45 -0.15
C HIS A 95 0.35 -1.46 0.95
N PHE A 96 -0.07 -1.20 2.19
CA PHE A 96 0.37 -1.98 3.34
C PHE A 96 -0.01 -3.45 3.28
N PRO A 97 0.88 -4.33 3.74
CA PRO A 97 0.46 -5.67 4.12
C PRO A 97 -0.44 -5.60 5.36
N TYR A 98 -1.26 -6.62 5.57
CA TYR A 98 -2.27 -6.63 6.63
C TYR A 98 -1.71 -6.29 8.01
N HIS A 99 -0.54 -6.83 8.35
CA HIS A 99 0.09 -6.65 9.66
C HIS A 99 0.58 -5.22 9.92
N HIS A 100 0.66 -4.37 8.89
CA HIS A 100 1.03 -2.95 9.00
C HIS A 100 -0.17 -2.03 9.20
N MET A 101 -1.40 -2.55 9.14
CA MET A 101 -2.60 -1.78 9.43
C MET A 101 -2.66 -1.43 10.93
N SER A 102 -3.19 -0.24 11.25
CA SER A 102 -3.54 0.11 12.64
C SER A 102 -4.62 -0.84 13.16
N GLN A 103 -4.50 -1.27 14.41
CA GLN A 103 -5.49 -2.14 15.05
C GLN A 103 -6.86 -1.45 15.15
N ASP A 104 -6.88 -0.12 15.29
CA ASP A 104 -8.11 0.67 15.41
C ASP A 104 -8.99 0.55 14.15
N VAL A 105 -8.39 0.33 12.97
CA VAL A 105 -9.14 0.05 11.72
C VAL A 105 -10.05 -1.16 11.88
N PHE A 106 -9.54 -2.22 12.53
CA PHE A 106 -10.28 -3.44 12.74
C PHE A 106 -11.26 -3.30 13.91
N ASP A 107 -10.84 -2.69 15.01
CA ASP A 107 -11.65 -2.54 16.22
C ASP A 107 -12.88 -1.64 15.97
N LYS A 108 -12.76 -0.63 15.11
CA LYS A 108 -13.87 0.26 14.70
C LYS A 108 -14.76 -0.32 13.61
N GLY A 109 -14.37 -1.43 13.00
CA GLY A 109 -15.11 -2.05 11.89
C GLY A 109 -15.10 -1.23 10.61
N SER A 110 -14.01 -0.49 10.34
CA SER A 110 -13.85 0.22 9.05
C SER A 110 -13.89 -0.76 7.89
N LYS A 111 -14.46 -0.33 6.75
CA LYS A 111 -14.59 -1.21 5.58
C LYS A 111 -13.28 -1.29 4.83
N ILE A 112 -12.84 -2.50 4.52
CA ILE A 112 -11.60 -2.74 3.76
C ILE A 112 -11.91 -3.48 2.46
N VAL A 113 -11.44 -2.94 1.34
CA VAL A 113 -11.41 -3.62 0.05
C VAL A 113 -9.97 -3.94 -0.28
N TYR A 114 -9.62 -5.23 -0.28
CA TYR A 114 -8.30 -5.67 -0.74
C TYR A 114 -8.35 -6.12 -2.20
N LEU A 115 -7.46 -5.57 -3.03
CA LEU A 115 -7.28 -5.98 -4.42
C LEU A 115 -5.91 -6.64 -4.62
N TYR A 116 -5.89 -7.76 -5.33
CA TYR A 116 -4.66 -8.34 -5.85
C TYR A 116 -4.82 -8.65 -7.33
N ARG A 117 -3.68 -8.67 -8.03
CA ARG A 117 -3.57 -8.95 -9.46
C ARG A 117 -2.58 -10.08 -9.66
N ASN A 118 -2.71 -10.81 -10.77
CA ASN A 118 -1.72 -11.84 -11.16
C ASN A 118 -0.28 -11.30 -10.98
N PRO A 119 0.62 -12.04 -10.31
CA PRO A 119 1.95 -11.56 -9.98
C PRO A 119 2.80 -11.25 -11.23
N LYS A 120 2.59 -11.97 -12.33
CA LYS A 120 3.34 -11.75 -13.59
C LYS A 120 3.00 -10.39 -14.19
N ASP A 121 1.71 -10.07 -14.28
CA ASP A 121 1.25 -8.77 -14.77
C ASP A 121 1.65 -7.62 -13.83
N THR A 122 1.61 -7.89 -12.53
CA THR A 122 2.01 -6.92 -11.50
C THR A 122 3.49 -6.59 -11.62
N ALA A 123 4.36 -7.60 -11.81
CA ALA A 123 5.78 -7.40 -12.01
C ALA A 123 6.09 -6.58 -13.27
N VAL A 124 5.48 -6.91 -14.42
CA VAL A 124 5.64 -6.13 -15.66
C VAL A 124 5.19 -4.67 -15.47
N SER A 125 4.05 -4.46 -14.83
CA SER A 125 3.57 -3.09 -14.56
C SER A 125 4.47 -2.31 -13.60
N LEU A 126 5.04 -2.98 -12.61
CA LEU A 126 5.97 -2.37 -11.65
C LEU A 126 7.30 -2.02 -12.30
N TYR A 127 7.82 -2.87 -13.19
CA TYR A 127 9.02 -2.59 -13.98
C TYR A 127 8.88 -1.26 -14.74
N HIS A 128 7.83 -1.11 -15.53
CA HIS A 128 7.59 0.13 -16.28
C HIS A 128 7.38 1.32 -15.34
N HIS A 129 6.66 1.12 -14.23
CA HIS A 129 6.45 2.19 -13.26
C HIS A 129 7.74 2.70 -12.64
N MET A 130 8.65 1.79 -12.26
CA MET A 130 9.94 2.15 -11.68
C MET A 130 10.84 2.86 -12.69
N LYS A 131 10.79 2.48 -13.97
CA LYS A 131 11.50 3.21 -15.04
C LYS A 131 10.93 4.61 -15.27
N ASP A 132 9.61 4.75 -15.31
CA ASP A 132 8.96 6.05 -15.52
C ASP A 132 9.15 6.99 -14.31
N MET A 133 9.22 6.42 -13.10
CA MET A 133 9.44 7.13 -11.85
C MET A 133 10.88 6.96 -11.33
N LYS A 134 11.86 7.00 -12.24
CA LYS A 134 13.29 6.85 -11.91
C LYS A 134 13.74 7.78 -10.79
N ALA A 135 13.27 9.03 -10.76
CA ALA A 135 13.64 9.99 -9.71
C ALA A 135 13.13 9.60 -8.31
N TYR A 136 12.06 8.81 -8.24
CA TYR A 136 11.49 8.33 -6.98
C TYR A 136 12.11 7.00 -6.55
N TYR A 137 12.19 6.04 -7.47
CA TYR A 137 12.65 4.68 -7.14
C TYR A 137 14.17 4.49 -7.24
N GLY A 138 14.89 5.37 -7.93
CA GLY A 138 16.33 5.24 -8.16
C GLY A 138 16.75 4.01 -8.97
N PHE A 139 15.80 3.26 -9.51
CA PHE A 139 16.09 2.02 -10.24
C PHE A 139 16.64 2.32 -11.63
N GLU A 140 17.83 1.77 -11.90
CA GLU A 140 18.49 1.80 -13.21
C GLU A 140 18.79 0.36 -13.61
N GLY A 141 18.16 -0.13 -14.67
CA GLY A 141 18.35 -1.50 -15.12
C GLY A 141 17.32 -1.92 -16.17
N ASP A 142 17.56 -3.10 -16.75
CA ASP A 142 16.62 -3.74 -17.66
C ASP A 142 15.71 -4.75 -16.92
N TRP A 143 14.95 -5.55 -17.67
CA TRP A 143 14.07 -6.56 -17.08
C TRP A 143 14.82 -7.66 -16.32
N ASN A 144 16.01 -8.05 -16.81
CA ASN A 144 16.83 -9.09 -16.20
C ASN A 144 17.46 -8.62 -14.88
N ASP A 145 17.67 -7.31 -14.71
CA ASP A 145 18.04 -6.71 -13.43
C ASP A 145 16.82 -6.60 -12.49
N PHE A 146 15.70 -6.14 -13.04
CA PHE A 146 14.47 -5.89 -12.29
C PHE A 146 13.86 -7.16 -11.68
N PHE A 147 13.74 -8.22 -12.46
CA PHE A 147 13.03 -9.43 -12.04
C PHE A 147 13.62 -10.11 -10.80
N PRO A 148 14.94 -10.37 -10.70
CA PRO A 148 15.53 -10.88 -9.46
C PRO A 148 15.46 -9.86 -8.33
N PHE A 149 15.61 -8.56 -8.62
CA PHE A 149 15.47 -7.49 -7.64
C PHE A 149 14.09 -7.48 -6.97
N VAL A 150 13.00 -7.50 -7.74
CA VAL A 150 11.63 -7.51 -7.20
C VAL A 150 11.32 -8.82 -6.46
N LEU A 151 11.86 -9.96 -6.92
CA LEU A 151 11.67 -11.25 -6.25
C LEU A 151 12.40 -11.34 -4.91
N SER A 152 13.53 -10.64 -4.76
CA SER A 152 14.26 -10.57 -3.50
C SER A 152 13.41 -9.94 -2.38
N GLY A 153 12.48 -9.05 -2.73
CA GLY A 153 11.71 -8.25 -1.78
C GLY A 153 12.53 -7.15 -1.10
N LEU A 154 13.79 -6.93 -1.50
CA LEU A 154 14.67 -5.90 -0.96
C LEU A 154 14.38 -4.53 -1.60
N HIS A 155 13.11 -4.14 -1.61
CA HIS A 155 12.66 -2.85 -2.12
C HIS A 155 11.48 -2.32 -1.30
N GLN A 156 11.17 -1.05 -1.50
CA GLN A 156 10.14 -0.29 -0.76
C GLN A 156 8.76 -0.90 -0.71
N GLU A 157 8.45 -1.93 -1.49
CA GLU A 157 7.11 -2.53 -1.57
C GLU A 157 7.07 -3.95 -1.00
N GLY A 158 8.24 -4.53 -0.70
CA GLY A 158 8.38 -5.88 -0.17
C GLY A 158 7.91 -6.95 -1.16
N LYS A 159 7.80 -8.19 -0.69
CA LYS A 159 7.39 -9.29 -1.58
C LYS A 159 5.90 -9.27 -1.83
N TRP A 160 5.51 -9.29 -3.11
CA TRP A 160 4.12 -9.43 -3.55
C TRP A 160 3.39 -10.58 -2.82
N ILE A 161 4.04 -11.75 -2.72
CA ILE A 161 3.41 -12.94 -2.14
C ILE A 161 3.14 -12.77 -0.65
N GLU A 162 4.03 -12.10 0.09
CA GLU A 162 3.88 -11.85 1.53
C GLU A 162 2.73 -10.87 1.77
N ASN A 163 2.63 -9.81 0.96
CA ASN A 163 1.52 -8.86 1.00
C ASN A 163 0.17 -9.56 0.75
N VAL A 164 0.05 -10.31 -0.36
CA VAL A 164 -1.19 -11.00 -0.73
C VAL A 164 -1.58 -12.07 0.28
N ILE A 165 -0.64 -12.89 0.73
CA ILE A 165 -0.93 -13.93 1.73
C ILE A 165 -1.38 -13.31 3.06
N SER A 166 -0.76 -12.19 3.47
CA SER A 166 -1.15 -11.51 4.72
C SER A 166 -2.61 -11.06 4.69
N TRP A 167 -3.07 -10.47 3.58
CA TRP A 167 -4.47 -10.07 3.44
C TRP A 167 -5.41 -11.27 3.26
N TRP A 168 -5.04 -12.25 2.44
CA TRP A 168 -5.87 -13.42 2.20
C TRP A 168 -6.15 -14.24 3.47
N LYS A 169 -5.13 -14.45 4.31
CA LYS A 169 -5.27 -15.24 5.55
C LYS A 169 -6.16 -14.54 6.58
N ASN A 170 -6.08 -13.21 6.67
CA ASN A 170 -6.79 -12.45 7.70
C ASN A 170 -8.16 -11.93 7.24
N GLY A 171 -8.33 -11.62 5.96
CA GLY A 171 -9.59 -11.16 5.38
C GLY A 171 -10.67 -12.24 5.35
N LYS A 172 -10.29 -13.53 5.26
CA LYS A 172 -11.24 -14.65 5.36
C LYS A 172 -11.96 -14.73 6.70
N ASN A 173 -11.34 -14.24 7.77
CA ASN A 173 -11.88 -14.34 9.12
C ASN A 173 -12.71 -13.11 9.50
N ASN A 174 -12.77 -12.09 8.63
CA ASN A 174 -13.49 -10.83 8.82
C ASN A 174 -14.18 -10.41 7.50
N PRO A 175 -15.22 -11.16 7.06
CA PRO A 175 -15.91 -10.93 5.80
C PRO A 175 -16.75 -9.64 5.77
#